data_AF-A0A075K356-F1
#
_entry.id   AF-A0A075K356-F1
#
_cell.length_a   1.000
_cell.length_b   1.000
_cell.length_c   1.000
_cell.angle_alpha   90.00
_cell.angle_beta   90.00
_cell.angle_gamma   90.00
#
_symmetry.space_group_name_H-M   'P 1'
#
loop_
_entity.id
_entity.type
_entity.pdbx_description
1 polymer ?
#
loop_
_entity_poly.entity_id
_entity_poly.type
_entity_poly.pdbx_seq_one_letter_code
_entity_poly.pdbx_strand_id
1 'polypeptide(L)'
;MSLSRGELSETFNLLEVELTKLEVEGQPEEALWDAFERMVQMPSLAIDQRDRVWWWEQVYSMMERHSLTELSRRRTVREFP
;
A
#
# COMPACT_ATOMS: atom_id res chain seq x y z
N MET A 1 -8.31 21.95 -1.29
CA MET A 1 -8.37 21.35 -2.63
C MET A 1 -8.21 19.85 -2.43
N SER A 2 -9.11 19.04 -2.99
CA SER A 2 -8.96 17.58 -3.02
C SER A 2 -8.02 17.19 -4.16
N LEU A 3 -7.22 16.15 -3.96
CA LEU A 3 -6.44 15.52 -5.00
C LEU A 3 -7.38 14.86 -6.00
N SER A 4 -7.06 14.99 -7.27
CA SER A 4 -7.72 14.25 -8.34
C SER A 4 -7.36 12.76 -8.25
N ARG A 5 -8.22 11.92 -8.82
CA ARG A 5 -7.95 10.48 -8.96
C ARG A 5 -6.63 10.19 -9.68
N GLY A 6 -6.23 11.03 -10.63
CA GLY A 6 -4.94 10.90 -11.33
C GLY A 6 -3.75 11.08 -10.39
N GLU A 7 -3.77 12.12 -9.55
CA GLU A 7 -2.72 12.39 -8.56
C GLU A 7 -2.65 11.30 -7.47
N LEU A 8 -3.82 10.79 -7.06
CA LEU A 8 -3.89 9.65 -6.14
C LEU A 8 -3.32 8.37 -6.79
N SER A 9 -3.65 8.09 -8.05
CA SER A 9 -3.09 6.95 -8.79
C SER A 9 -1.57 7.06 -8.96
N GLU A 10 -1.04 8.25 -9.23
CA GLU A 10 0.40 8.47 -9.32
C GLU A 10 1.10 8.20 -7.97
N THR A 11 0.47 8.61 -6.87
CA THR A 11 0.96 8.31 -5.51
C THR A 11 1.05 6.80 -5.27
N PHE A 12 0.04 6.04 -5.65
CA PHE A 12 0.07 4.57 -5.55
C PHE A 12 1.16 3.94 -6.43
N ASN A 13 1.33 4.42 -7.66
CA ASN A 13 2.37 3.91 -8.55
C ASN A 13 3.78 4.14 -8.00
N LEU A 14 4.03 5.31 -7.39
CA LEU A 14 5.31 5.59 -6.75
C LEU A 14 5.57 4.68 -5.56
N LEU A 15 4.55 4.43 -4.74
CA LEU A 15 4.69 3.51 -3.60
C LEU A 15 4.90 2.07 -4.06
N GLU A 16 4.20 1.60 -5.09
CA GLU A 16 4.40 0.26 -5.65
C GLU A 16 5.85 0.05 -6.09
N VAL A 17 6.44 1.05 -6.76
CA VAL A 17 7.86 1.01 -7.17
C VAL A 17 8.79 0.97 -5.96
N GLU A 18 8.50 1.75 -4.91
CA GLU A 18 9.30 1.75 -3.67
C GLU A 18 9.21 0.39 -2.95
N LEU A 19 8.01 -0.15 -2.75
CA LEU A 19 7.79 -1.44 -2.08
C LEU A 19 8.42 -2.60 -2.85
N THR A 20 8.23 -2.64 -4.18
CA THR A 20 8.86 -3.65 -5.04
C THR A 20 10.38 -3.59 -4.93
N LYS A 21 10.97 -2.38 -4.88
CA LYS A 21 12.41 -2.22 -4.71
C LYS A 21 12.88 -2.74 -3.35
N LEU A 22 12.17 -2.42 -2.27
CA LEU A 22 12.50 -2.88 -0.92
C LEU A 22 12.44 -4.41 -0.82
N GLU A 23 11.44 -5.03 -1.44
CA GLU A 23 11.32 -6.50 -1.51
C GLU A 23 12.48 -7.14 -2.28
N VAL A 24 12.82 -6.59 -3.45
CA VAL A 24 13.95 -7.09 -4.27
C VAL A 24 15.28 -6.95 -3.53
N GLU A 25 15.45 -5.89 -2.74
CA GLU A 25 16.62 -5.68 -1.89
C GLU A 25 16.61 -6.54 -0.63
N GLY A 26 15.54 -7.30 -0.37
CA GLY A 26 15.40 -8.15 0.81
C GLY A 26 15.31 -7.36 2.11
N GLN A 27 14.78 -6.14 2.06
CA GLN A 27 14.61 -5.29 3.24
C GLN A 27 13.60 -5.92 4.21
N PRO A 28 13.75 -5.65 5.52
CA PRO A 28 12.85 -6.19 6.52
C PRO A 28 11.43 -5.61 6.37
N GLU A 29 10.42 -6.34 6.87
CA GLU A 29 9.00 -5.95 6.78
C GLU A 29 8.75 -4.54 7.34
N GLU A 30 9.48 -4.16 8.39
CA GLU A 30 9.44 -2.82 9.00
C GLU A 30 9.76 -1.72 7.98
N ALA A 31 10.71 -1.94 7.07
CA ALA A 31 11.04 -0.95 6.04
C ALA A 31 9.91 -0.77 5.02
N LEU A 32 9.18 -1.84 4.71
CA LEU A 32 7.99 -1.79 3.85
C LEU A 32 6.85 -1.05 4.57
N TRP A 33 6.67 -1.30 5.88
CA TRP A 33 5.71 -0.57 6.70
C TRP A 33 6.03 0.92 6.79
N ASP A 34 7.29 1.29 6.96
CA ASP A 34 7.73 2.69 6.99
C ASP A 34 7.46 3.41 5.66
N ALA A 35 7.63 2.73 4.53
CA ALA A 35 7.26 3.26 3.22
C ALA A 35 5.74 3.41 3.07
N PHE A 36 4.98 2.42 3.54
CA PHE A 36 3.52 2.44 3.48
C PHE A 36 2.91 3.52 4.38
N GLU A 37 3.40 3.69 5.61
CA GLU A 37 2.90 4.68 6.57
C GLU A 37 3.07 6.11 6.04
N ARG A 38 4.19 6.39 5.37
CA ARG A 38 4.42 7.68 4.70
C ARG A 38 3.33 8.05 3.69
N MET A 39 2.72 7.06 3.03
CA MET A 39 1.57 7.29 2.14
C MET A 39 0.26 7.48 2.93
N VAL A 40 -0.01 6.65 3.93
CA VAL A 40 -1.28 6.66 4.69
C VAL A 40 -1.43 7.91 5.56
N GLN A 41 -0.33 8.62 5.85
CA GLN A 41 -0.36 9.95 6.48
C GLN A 41 -1.07 11.03 5.63
N MET A 42 -1.49 10.71 4.40
CA MET A 42 -2.34 11.60 3.59
C MET A 42 -3.66 11.91 4.32
N PRO A 43 -3.96 13.20 4.59
CA PRO A 43 -5.20 13.58 5.27
C PRO A 43 -6.42 13.10 4.48
N SER A 44 -7.39 12.44 5.12
CA SER A 44 -8.62 11.99 4.45
C SER A 44 -9.47 13.12 3.86
N LEU A 45 -9.20 14.37 4.26
CA LEU A 45 -9.78 15.59 3.70
C LEU A 45 -9.20 15.96 2.33
N ALA A 46 -8.03 15.41 1.97
CA ALA A 46 -7.42 15.56 0.66
C ALA A 46 -8.03 14.63 -0.39
N ILE A 47 -8.88 13.68 0.01
CA ILE A 47 -9.51 12.71 -0.89
C ILE A 47 -10.98 13.08 -1.07
N ASP A 48 -11.40 13.25 -2.33
CA ASP A 48 -12.81 13.49 -2.65
C ASP A 48 -13.69 12.34 -2.11
N GLN A 49 -14.86 12.68 -1.59
CA GLN A 49 -15.79 11.70 -1.02
C GLN A 49 -16.13 10.57 -2.00
N ARG A 50 -16.20 10.88 -3.30
CA ARG A 50 -16.51 9.92 -4.36
C ARG A 50 -15.39 8.89 -4.59
N ASP A 51 -14.16 9.26 -4.28
CA ASP A 51 -12.98 8.41 -4.50
C ASP A 51 -12.51 7.70 -3.23
N ARG A 52 -13.13 7.93 -2.06
CA ARG A 52 -12.74 7.30 -0.79
C ARG A 52 -12.84 5.77 -0.80
N VAL A 53 -13.87 5.22 -1.43
CA VAL A 53 -14.04 3.76 -1.53
C VAL A 53 -12.90 3.19 -2.38
N TRP A 54 -12.69 3.77 -3.55
CA TRP A 54 -11.60 3.38 -4.44
C TRP A 54 -10.23 3.51 -3.77
N TRP A 55 -9.99 4.59 -3.02
CA TRP A 55 -8.78 4.78 -2.23
C TRP A 55 -8.54 3.62 -1.26
N TRP A 56 -9.54 3.25 -0.46
CA TRP A 56 -9.40 2.14 0.47
C TRP A 56 -9.16 0.81 -0.24
N GLU A 57 -9.84 0.56 -1.36
CA GLU A 57 -9.58 -0.62 -2.19
C GLU A 57 -8.11 -0.68 -2.66
N GLN A 58 -7.53 0.45 -3.08
CA GLN A 58 -6.11 0.50 -3.47
C GLN A 58 -5.17 0.22 -2.29
N VAL A 59 -5.42 0.86 -1.14
CA VAL A 59 -4.65 0.63 0.10
C VAL A 59 -4.66 -0.86 0.47
N TYR A 60 -5.84 -1.48 0.56
CA TYR A 60 -5.93 -2.90 0.90
C TYR A 60 -5.28 -3.82 -0.13
N SER A 61 -5.48 -3.55 -1.42
CA SER A 61 -4.88 -4.35 -2.51
C SER A 61 -3.35 -4.35 -2.44
N MET A 62 -2.76 -3.21 -2.09
CA MET A 62 -1.31 -3.04 -1.99
C MET A 62 -0.75 -3.70 -0.74
N MET A 63 -1.45 -3.59 0.40
CA MET A 63 -1.06 -4.33 1.62
C MET A 63 -1.11 -5.85 1.39
N GLU A 64 -2.12 -6.35 0.68
CA GLU A 64 -2.23 -7.77 0.37
C GLU A 64 -1.05 -8.25 -0.48
N ARG A 65 -0.71 -7.48 -1.53
CA ARG A 65 0.35 -7.80 -2.51
C ARG A 65 1.74 -7.88 -1.86
N HIS A 66 2.06 -6.92 -0.99
CA HIS A 66 3.35 -6.85 -0.28
C HIS A 66 3.37 -7.59 1.05
N SER A 67 2.38 -8.46 1.27
CA SER A 67 2.24 -9.25 2.48
C SER A 67 2.17 -8.48 3.81
N LEU A 68 1.78 -7.21 3.76
CA LEU A 68 1.61 -6.31 4.91
C LEU A 68 0.27 -6.53 5.62
N THR A 69 -0.29 -7.73 5.56
CA THR A 69 -1.47 -8.10 6.34
C THR A 69 -1.21 -9.42 7.08
N GLU A 70 -1.84 -9.60 8.24
CA GLU A 70 -1.86 -10.90 8.92
C GLU A 70 -2.44 -12.01 8.04
N LEU A 71 -3.32 -11.68 7.10
CA LEU A 71 -3.90 -12.63 6.14
C LEU A 71 -2.86 -13.10 5.12
N SER A 72 -2.01 -12.20 4.63
CA SER A 72 -0.91 -12.53 3.73
C SER A 72 0.13 -13.41 4.41
N ARG A 73 0.46 -13.14 5.69
CA ARG A 73 1.34 -14.00 6.51
C ARG A 73 0.82 -15.44 6.65
N ARG A 74 -0.49 -15.64 6.70
CA ARG A 74 -1.09 -17.00 6.74
C ARG A 74 -0.97 -17.74 5.40
N ARG A 75 -0.79 -17.03 4.28
CA ARG A 75 -0.64 -17.62 2.95
C ARG A 75 0.76 -18.19 2.77
N THR A 76 1.79 -17.47 3.23
CA THR A 76 3.19 -17.94 3.27
C THR A 76 3.39 -19.13 4.21
N VAL A 77 2.68 -19.17 5.35
CA VAL A 77 2.78 -20.31 6.30
C VAL A 77 2.09 -21.58 5.80
N ARG A 78 1.15 -21.48 4.85
CA ARG A 78 0.42 -22.64 4.30
C ARG A 78 1.14 -23.36 3.16
N GLU A 79 2.32 -22.91 2.74
CA GLU A 79 3.13 -23.58 1.71
C GLU A 79 4.10 -24.62 2.29
N PHE A 80 3.76 -25.35 3.36
CA PHE A 80 4.38 -26.64 3.72
C PHE A 80 3.32 -27.46 4.49
N PRO A 81 2.95 -28.65 3.99
CA PRO A 81 3.81 -29.84 3.97
C PRO A 81 3.96 -30.52 2.60
#